data_AF-A0A7C6ALT3-F1
#
_entry.id   AF-A0A7C6ALT3-F1
#
_cell.length_a   1.000
_cell.length_b   1.000
_cell.length_c   1.000
_cell.angle_alpha   90.00
_cell.angle_beta   90.00
_cell.angle_gamma   90.00
#
_symmetry.space_group_name_H-M   'P 1'
#
loop_
_entity.id
_entity.type
_entity.pdbx_description
1 polymer ?
#
loop_
_entity_poly.entity_id
_entity_poly.type
_entity_poly.pdbx_seq_one_letter_code
_entity_poly.pdbx_strand_id
1 'polypeptide(L)'
;MAPNNLNQNNEFTEIATSNIAIAGQNTSNIIKFKVAYAQIDENSTDRLDVYASYNCGQTWYPRLSKSGSLLQSTNGVYINNFVPQPDQWKEEFISIGSFINKSYIRLKFVATSHNGNPIYIDDIQLDQASEINFNSFDAEYMPILFPNPINESTKLWLKTNKEENLSLKVNTIVGQCILNKNIALNHGENTLTIPELNNLPSGIYFISLSINEKSTNLKILIP
;
A
#
# COMPACT_ATOMS: atom_id res chain seq x y z
N MET A 1 -13.26 7.03 -12.99
CA MET A 1 -13.56 6.13 -14.13
C MET A 1 -14.16 4.83 -13.60
N ALA A 2 -15.19 4.28 -14.25
CA ALA A 2 -15.70 2.93 -13.97
C ALA A 2 -15.71 2.14 -15.29
N PRO A 3 -15.11 0.94 -15.34
CA PRO A 3 -15.29 0.06 -16.49
C PRO A 3 -16.75 -0.40 -16.54
N ASN A 4 -17.43 -0.12 -17.66
CA ASN A 4 -18.75 -0.69 -17.91
C ASN A 4 -18.59 -2.20 -18.16
N ASN A 5 -19.39 -3.00 -17.46
CA ASN A 5 -19.65 -4.43 -17.67
C ASN A 5 -18.60 -5.46 -17.20
N LEU A 6 -18.22 -5.51 -15.92
CA LEU A 6 -17.54 -6.69 -15.35
C LEU A 6 -18.06 -7.07 -13.95
N ASN A 7 -19.39 -7.16 -13.77
CA ASN A 7 -19.96 -7.69 -12.53
C ASN A 7 -20.04 -9.24 -12.55
N GLN A 8 -19.15 -9.91 -13.28
CA GLN A 8 -19.05 -11.37 -13.25
C GLN A 8 -17.88 -11.80 -12.36
N ASN A 9 -18.07 -12.91 -11.67
CA ASN A 9 -17.12 -13.46 -10.71
C ASN A 9 -15.73 -13.67 -11.32
N ASN A 10 -14.69 -13.20 -10.64
CA ASN A 10 -13.28 -13.27 -11.02
C ASN A 10 -12.88 -12.53 -12.30
N GLU A 11 -13.76 -11.71 -12.89
CA GLU A 11 -13.35 -10.78 -13.93
C GLU A 11 -12.54 -9.62 -13.33
N PHE A 12 -11.51 -9.17 -14.03
CA PHE A 12 -10.72 -8.02 -13.60
C PHE A 12 -10.61 -6.96 -14.70
N THR A 13 -10.64 -5.70 -14.30
CA THR A 13 -10.23 -4.56 -15.14
C THR A 13 -8.90 -4.04 -14.67
N GLU A 14 -8.03 -3.71 -15.62
CA GLU A 14 -6.81 -2.96 -15.35
C GLU A 14 -6.82 -1.59 -16.04
N ILE A 15 -6.38 -0.56 -15.32
CA ILE A 15 -6.09 0.76 -15.88
C ILE A 15 -4.69 1.14 -15.46
N ALA A 16 -3.86 1.54 -16.43
CA ALA A 16 -2.53 2.07 -16.16
C ALA A 16 -2.46 3.56 -16.52
N THR A 17 -1.83 4.35 -15.65
CA THR A 17 -1.59 5.77 -15.91
C THR A 17 -0.53 5.95 -16.99
N SER A 18 -0.48 7.15 -17.57
CA SER A 18 0.73 7.67 -18.21
C SER A 18 1.86 7.86 -17.18
N ASN A 19 3.04 8.24 -17.65
CA ASN A 19 4.18 8.53 -16.79
C ASN A 19 3.85 9.72 -15.86
N ILE A 20 3.99 9.50 -14.56
CA ILE A 20 3.93 10.51 -13.51
C ILE A 20 5.37 10.89 -13.20
N ALA A 21 5.72 12.16 -13.39
CA ALA A 21 7.06 12.66 -13.07
C ALA A 21 7.25 12.71 -11.54
N ILE A 22 8.35 12.12 -11.07
CA ILE A 22 8.70 12.07 -9.64
C ILE A 22 10.15 12.47 -9.37
N ALA A 23 10.82 13.08 -10.36
CA ALA A 23 12.17 13.61 -10.18
C ALA A 23 12.18 14.69 -9.09
N GLY A 24 13.16 14.61 -8.19
CA GLY A 24 13.33 15.59 -7.10
C GLY A 24 12.35 15.45 -5.94
N GLN A 25 11.55 14.38 -5.89
CA GLN A 25 10.74 14.06 -4.73
C GLN A 25 11.62 13.44 -3.63
N ASN A 26 11.09 13.27 -2.41
CA ASN A 26 11.72 12.61 -1.28
C ASN A 26 10.86 11.40 -0.78
N THR A 27 11.40 10.59 0.14
CA THR A 27 10.74 9.35 0.61
C THR A 27 9.45 9.57 1.38
N SER A 28 9.18 10.79 1.85
CA SER A 28 7.94 11.17 2.54
C SER A 28 6.82 11.57 1.57
N ASN A 29 7.13 11.81 0.29
CA ASN A 29 6.12 12.08 -0.73
C ASN A 29 5.26 10.83 -0.97
N ILE A 30 3.98 11.08 -1.24
CA ILE A 30 2.96 10.04 -1.48
C ILE A 30 2.18 10.39 -2.73
N ILE A 31 1.63 9.39 -3.40
CA ILE A 31 0.53 9.64 -4.33
C ILE A 31 -0.76 9.37 -3.57
N LYS A 32 -1.69 10.32 -3.62
CA LYS A 32 -3.05 10.17 -3.14
C LYS A 32 -4.01 9.97 -4.30
N PHE A 33 -5.08 9.25 -4.07
CA PHE A 33 -6.20 9.13 -5.00
C PHE A 33 -7.50 8.94 -4.23
N LYS A 34 -8.63 9.22 -4.86
CA LYS A 34 -9.95 8.97 -4.30
C LYS A 34 -10.49 7.64 -4.80
N VAL A 35 -11.07 6.88 -3.88
CA VAL A 35 -11.80 5.64 -4.18
C VAL A 35 -13.23 5.75 -3.64
N ALA A 36 -14.19 5.21 -4.39
CA ALA A 36 -15.53 4.97 -3.86
C ALA A 36 -16.01 3.57 -4.24
N TYR A 37 -16.49 2.84 -3.23
CA TYR A 37 -16.98 1.48 -3.36
C TYR A 37 -17.96 1.16 -2.22
N ALA A 38 -18.99 0.38 -2.54
CA ALA A 38 -19.96 -0.13 -1.57
C ALA A 38 -20.14 -1.64 -1.79
N GLN A 39 -20.01 -2.45 -0.74
CA GLN A 39 -20.31 -3.88 -0.89
C GLN A 39 -21.79 -4.11 -1.24
N ILE A 40 -22.10 -5.13 -2.03
CA ILE A 40 -23.51 -5.50 -2.32
C ILE A 40 -24.15 -6.20 -1.11
N ASP A 41 -23.33 -6.93 -0.34
CA ASP A 41 -23.63 -7.52 0.96
C ASP A 41 -22.36 -7.61 1.84
N GLU A 42 -22.48 -8.00 3.11
CA GLU A 42 -21.35 -8.11 4.04
C GLU A 42 -20.25 -9.09 3.57
N ASN A 43 -20.58 -10.03 2.68
CA ASN A 43 -19.69 -11.08 2.20
C ASN A 43 -18.97 -10.71 0.90
N SER A 44 -19.26 -9.55 0.31
CA SER A 44 -18.69 -9.16 -0.98
C SER A 44 -17.19 -8.96 -0.87
N THR A 45 -16.40 -9.61 -1.72
CA THR A 45 -14.94 -9.62 -1.64
C THR A 45 -14.26 -8.93 -2.82
N ASP A 46 -14.96 -8.07 -3.57
CA ASP A 46 -14.38 -7.26 -4.64
C ASP A 46 -13.12 -6.54 -4.13
N ARG A 47 -12.11 -6.50 -4.98
CA ARG A 47 -10.74 -6.14 -4.61
C ARG A 47 -10.20 -5.04 -5.52
N LEU A 48 -9.49 -4.09 -4.91
CA LEU A 48 -8.65 -3.14 -5.60
C LEU A 48 -7.19 -3.39 -5.24
N ASP A 49 -6.39 -3.70 -6.26
CA ASP A 49 -4.93 -3.76 -6.17
C ASP A 49 -4.33 -2.57 -6.92
N VAL A 50 -3.30 -1.95 -6.34
CA VAL A 50 -2.53 -0.88 -6.97
C VAL A 50 -1.08 -1.28 -7.05
N TYR A 51 -0.51 -1.15 -8.24
CA TYR A 51 0.90 -1.40 -8.53
C TYR A 51 1.57 -0.14 -9.05
N ALA A 52 2.89 -0.10 -8.94
CA ALA A 52 3.72 0.94 -9.52
C ALA A 52 4.87 0.32 -10.33
N SER A 53 5.24 0.98 -11.43
CA SER A 53 6.34 0.57 -12.31
C SER A 53 7.21 1.77 -12.65
N TYR A 54 8.53 1.60 -12.62
CA TYR A 54 9.49 2.61 -13.09
C TYR A 54 10.12 2.27 -14.45
N ASN A 55 9.80 1.11 -15.03
CA ASN A 55 10.38 0.59 -16.26
C ASN A 55 9.32 0.43 -17.36
N CYS A 56 8.47 1.45 -17.49
CA CYS A 56 7.42 1.53 -18.51
C CYS A 56 6.40 0.38 -18.48
N GLY A 57 6.28 -0.35 -17.37
CA GLY A 57 5.34 -1.46 -17.20
C GLY A 57 5.94 -2.85 -17.42
N GLN A 58 7.27 -2.99 -17.57
CA GLN A 58 7.93 -4.30 -17.65
C GLN A 58 7.87 -5.05 -16.31
N THR A 59 7.98 -4.33 -15.19
CA THR A 59 7.89 -4.87 -13.83
C THR A 59 6.96 -4.02 -12.99
N TRP A 60 6.09 -4.68 -12.23
CA TRP A 60 5.07 -4.04 -11.38
C TRP A 60 5.31 -4.41 -9.92
N TYR A 61 5.42 -3.39 -9.08
CA TYR A 61 5.61 -3.55 -7.64
C TYR A 61 4.31 -3.20 -6.92
N PRO A 62 3.76 -4.07 -6.09
CA PRO A 62 2.52 -3.80 -5.36
C PRO A 62 2.67 -2.62 -4.42
N ARG A 63 1.57 -1.86 -4.24
CA ARG A 63 1.50 -0.64 -3.42
C ARG A 63 0.29 -0.61 -2.50
N LEU A 64 -0.83 -1.17 -2.93
CA LEU A 64 -2.06 -1.28 -2.16
C LEU A 64 -2.82 -2.53 -2.58
N SER A 65 -3.49 -3.19 -1.63
CA SER A 65 -4.44 -4.26 -1.88
C SER A 65 -5.52 -4.19 -0.82
N LYS A 66 -6.77 -3.96 -1.22
CA LYS A 66 -7.92 -3.84 -0.33
C LYS A 66 -9.11 -4.59 -0.91
N SER A 67 -9.85 -5.31 -0.07
CA SER A 67 -11.05 -6.04 -0.47
C SER A 67 -12.16 -5.93 0.55
N GLY A 68 -13.40 -6.11 0.09
CA GLY A 68 -14.59 -6.12 0.95
C GLY A 68 -14.70 -4.87 1.83
N SER A 69 -14.94 -5.06 3.12
CA SER A 69 -15.15 -3.96 4.08
C SER A 69 -13.95 -3.02 4.23
N LEU A 70 -12.73 -3.50 3.94
CA LEU A 70 -11.52 -2.67 3.96
C LEU A 70 -11.45 -1.70 2.76
N LEU A 71 -12.07 -2.08 1.64
CA LEU A 71 -12.22 -1.26 0.44
C LEU A 71 -13.43 -0.34 0.52
N GLN A 72 -14.46 -0.73 1.27
CA GLN A 72 -15.72 0.00 1.38
C GLN A 72 -15.51 1.44 1.88
N SER A 73 -16.18 2.38 1.21
CA SER A 73 -16.17 3.81 1.52
C SER A 73 -17.54 4.33 1.98
N THR A 74 -18.58 3.50 1.95
CA THR A 74 -19.95 3.84 2.38
C THR A 74 -20.28 3.31 3.78
N ASN A 75 -21.26 3.93 4.42
CA ASN A 75 -21.86 3.40 5.65
C ASN A 75 -22.91 2.34 5.29
N GLY A 76 -22.48 1.08 5.20
CA GLY A 76 -23.34 -0.06 4.89
C GLY A 76 -23.38 -0.48 3.41
N VAL A 77 -24.09 -1.58 3.17
CA VAL A 77 -24.16 -2.29 1.89
C VAL A 77 -25.18 -1.66 0.92
N TYR A 78 -24.94 -1.84 -0.38
CA TYR A 78 -25.74 -1.32 -1.48
C TYR A 78 -26.15 -2.48 -2.39
N ILE A 79 -27.35 -3.03 -2.17
CA ILE A 79 -27.84 -4.23 -2.87
C ILE A 79 -28.05 -4.00 -4.38
N ASN A 80 -28.33 -2.75 -4.76
CA ASN A 80 -28.46 -2.34 -6.16
C ASN A 80 -27.16 -1.67 -6.64
N ASN A 81 -27.08 -1.41 -7.95
CA ASN A 81 -25.94 -0.74 -8.55
C ASN A 81 -25.53 0.53 -7.79
N PHE A 82 -24.30 0.56 -7.31
CA PHE A 82 -23.71 1.70 -6.62
C PHE A 82 -23.24 2.78 -7.59
N VAL A 83 -23.60 4.04 -7.31
CA VAL A 83 -23.04 5.25 -7.95
C VAL A 83 -22.69 6.24 -6.84
N PRO A 84 -21.43 6.69 -6.74
CA PRO A 84 -20.95 7.41 -5.57
C PRO A 84 -21.49 8.83 -5.48
N GLN A 85 -21.95 9.21 -4.29
CA GLN A 85 -22.22 10.60 -3.91
C GLN A 85 -20.93 11.31 -3.46
N PRO A 86 -20.88 12.65 -3.48
CA PRO A 86 -19.67 13.41 -3.14
C PRO A 86 -19.06 13.08 -1.77
N ASP A 87 -19.89 12.70 -0.79
CA ASP A 87 -19.50 12.34 0.58
C ASP A 87 -19.05 10.88 0.75
N GLN A 88 -19.14 10.07 -0.31
CA GLN A 88 -18.82 8.63 -0.29
C GLN A 88 -17.43 8.32 -0.86
N TRP A 89 -16.66 9.35 -1.20
CA TRP A 89 -15.29 9.22 -1.66
C TRP A 89 -14.33 9.25 -0.48
N LYS A 90 -13.40 8.29 -0.47
CA LYS A 90 -12.34 8.18 0.53
C LYS A 90 -10.98 8.36 -0.13
N GLU A 91 -10.07 9.04 0.56
CA GLU A 91 -8.68 9.14 0.12
C GLU A 91 -7.89 7.88 0.47
N GLU A 92 -7.10 7.42 -0.51
CA GLU A 92 -6.14 6.35 -0.39
C GLU A 92 -4.76 6.87 -0.75
N PHE A 93 -3.73 6.30 -0.13
CA PHE A 93 -2.36 6.78 -0.23
C PHE A 93 -1.42 5.64 -0.63
N ILE A 94 -0.51 5.91 -1.56
CA ILE A 94 0.57 5.01 -1.92
C ILE A 94 1.91 5.71 -1.72
N SER A 95 2.87 5.01 -1.12
CA SER A 95 4.23 5.51 -0.99
C SER A 95 4.99 5.35 -2.32
N ILE A 96 5.72 6.40 -2.71
CA ILE A 96 6.68 6.36 -3.82
C ILE A 96 8.12 6.10 -3.36
N GLY A 97 8.34 5.79 -2.08
CA GLY A 97 9.67 5.78 -1.45
C GLY A 97 10.74 5.00 -2.21
N SER A 98 10.44 3.77 -2.66
CA SER A 98 11.39 2.95 -3.45
C SER A 98 11.71 3.47 -4.85
N PHE A 99 11.02 4.51 -5.32
CA PHE A 99 11.15 5.03 -6.67
C PHE A 99 11.72 6.45 -6.73
N ILE A 100 12.09 7.07 -5.61
CA ILE A 100 12.49 8.49 -5.64
C ILE A 100 13.67 8.80 -6.57
N ASN A 101 14.57 7.82 -6.75
CA ASN A 101 15.72 7.95 -7.65
C ASN A 101 15.35 7.71 -9.12
N LYS A 102 14.06 7.63 -9.46
CA LYS A 102 13.55 7.44 -10.81
C LYS A 102 12.95 8.76 -11.31
N SER A 103 13.04 8.99 -12.60
CA SER A 103 12.48 10.21 -13.20
C SER A 103 10.96 10.17 -13.30
N TYR A 104 10.41 8.97 -13.47
CA TYR A 104 8.98 8.74 -13.65
C TYR A 104 8.55 7.38 -13.09
N ILE A 105 7.28 7.28 -12.76
CA ILE A 105 6.58 6.02 -12.49
C ILE A 105 5.26 5.96 -13.24
N ARG A 106 4.72 4.75 -13.41
CA ARG A 106 3.36 4.47 -13.84
C ARG A 106 2.63 3.76 -12.72
N LEU A 107 1.36 4.06 -12.53
CA LEU A 107 0.49 3.29 -11.64
C LEU A 107 -0.40 2.37 -12.45
N LYS A 108 -0.73 1.21 -11.88
CA LYS A 108 -1.73 0.30 -12.43
C LYS A 108 -2.73 -0.05 -11.33
N PHE A 109 -4.00 0.22 -11.60
CA PHE A 109 -5.12 -0.14 -10.77
C PHE A 109 -5.75 -1.39 -11.35
N VAL A 110 -5.93 -2.42 -10.54
CA VAL A 110 -6.56 -3.68 -10.92
C VAL A 110 -7.76 -3.88 -10.01
N ALA A 111 -8.95 -3.78 -10.58
CA ALA A 111 -10.21 -4.07 -9.90
C ALA A 111 -10.61 -5.51 -10.22
N THR A 112 -10.71 -6.38 -9.22
CA THR A 112 -11.20 -7.76 -9.35
C THR A 112 -12.62 -7.83 -8.81
N SER A 113 -13.57 -8.26 -9.65
CA SER A 113 -14.98 -8.41 -9.30
C SER A 113 -15.26 -9.78 -8.69
N HIS A 114 -16.11 -9.80 -7.68
CA HIS A 114 -16.68 -11.02 -7.10
C HIS A 114 -18.23 -10.96 -7.10
N ASN A 115 -18.79 -10.49 -8.22
CA ASN A 115 -20.22 -10.18 -8.42
C ASN A 115 -20.73 -9.00 -7.58
N GLY A 116 -19.87 -8.10 -7.13
CA GLY A 116 -20.27 -6.94 -6.36
C GLY A 116 -20.54 -5.70 -7.19
N ASN A 117 -20.42 -4.55 -6.53
CA ASN A 117 -20.61 -3.23 -7.12
C ASN A 117 -19.36 -2.71 -7.83
N PRO A 118 -19.51 -1.76 -8.76
CA PRO A 118 -18.39 -1.10 -9.39
C PRO A 118 -17.49 -0.35 -8.39
N ILE A 119 -16.18 -0.40 -8.63
CA ILE A 119 -15.16 0.38 -7.92
C ILE A 119 -14.86 1.65 -8.74
N TYR A 120 -14.98 2.81 -8.11
CA TYR A 120 -14.69 4.10 -8.73
C TYR A 120 -13.35 4.64 -8.23
N ILE A 121 -12.54 5.16 -9.15
CA ILE A 121 -11.25 5.79 -8.86
C ILE A 121 -11.23 7.17 -9.52
N ASP A 122 -10.75 8.17 -8.78
CA ASP A 122 -10.59 9.54 -9.24
C ASP A 122 -9.42 10.26 -8.54
N ASP A 123 -9.11 11.47 -9.00
CA ASP A 123 -8.27 12.45 -8.30
C ASP A 123 -6.87 11.95 -7.90
N ILE A 124 -6.19 11.29 -8.85
CA ILE A 124 -4.82 10.79 -8.65
C ILE A 124 -3.85 11.97 -8.67
N GLN A 125 -3.21 12.25 -7.53
CA GLN A 125 -2.31 13.38 -7.35
C GLN A 125 -1.03 12.98 -6.61
N LEU A 126 0.10 13.54 -7.03
CA LEU A 126 1.34 13.48 -6.26
C LEU A 126 1.28 14.55 -5.17
N ASP A 127 1.27 14.13 -3.90
CA ASP A 127 1.27 15.02 -2.75
C ASP A 127 2.70 15.17 -2.19
N GLN A 128 3.13 16.41 -2.05
CA GLN A 128 4.48 16.72 -1.62
C GLN A 128 4.53 16.95 -0.11
N ALA A 129 4.98 15.93 0.62
CA ALA A 129 5.26 16.10 2.04
C ALA A 129 6.52 16.97 2.22
N SER A 130 6.40 17.97 3.09
CA SER A 130 7.52 18.84 3.48
C SER A 130 8.61 18.03 4.18
N GLU A 131 9.86 18.28 3.81
CA GLU A 131 11.03 17.57 4.31
C GLU A 131 11.11 17.58 5.83
N ILE A 132 11.04 16.39 6.46
CA ILE A 132 11.56 16.20 7.81
C ILE A 132 12.75 15.25 7.67
N ASN A 133 13.96 15.83 7.69
CA ASN A 133 15.22 15.09 7.71
C ASN A 133 15.32 14.29 9.01
N PHE A 134 14.86 13.04 8.97
CA PHE A 134 15.36 12.01 9.87
C PHE A 134 16.56 11.34 9.20
N ASN A 135 17.46 10.73 9.99
CA ASN A 135 18.44 9.76 9.46
C ASN A 135 17.68 8.53 8.94
N SER A 136 17.05 8.71 7.78
CA SER A 136 16.18 7.75 7.14
C SER A 136 16.94 6.94 6.10
N PHE A 137 16.32 5.86 5.65
CA PHE A 137 16.80 5.13 4.50
C PHE A 137 16.87 6.05 3.27
N ASP A 138 17.94 5.93 2.48
CA ASP A 138 17.91 6.49 1.14
C ASP A 138 16.80 5.78 0.39
N ALA A 139 16.12 6.49 -0.50
CA ALA A 139 14.95 5.99 -1.20
C ALA A 139 15.09 4.62 -1.86
N GLU A 140 16.23 4.35 -2.51
CA GLU A 140 16.52 3.05 -3.12
C GLU A 140 16.54 1.89 -2.10
N TYR A 141 16.84 2.20 -0.84
CA TYR A 141 16.91 1.26 0.27
C TYR A 141 15.69 1.35 1.20
N MET A 142 14.67 2.14 0.84
CA MET A 142 13.49 2.36 1.69
C MET A 142 12.70 1.05 1.86
N PRO A 143 12.54 0.55 3.10
CA PRO A 143 11.75 -0.65 3.34
C PRO A 143 10.26 -0.44 2.99
N ILE A 144 9.62 -1.47 2.46
CA ILE A 144 8.20 -1.49 2.12
C ILE A 144 7.57 -2.74 2.70
N LEU A 145 6.47 -2.56 3.44
CA LEU A 145 5.65 -3.66 3.94
C LEU A 145 4.32 -3.69 3.18
N PHE A 146 4.01 -4.81 2.53
CA PHE A 146 2.78 -4.95 1.76
C PHE A 146 2.25 -6.40 1.76
N PRO A 147 0.92 -6.60 1.63
CA PRO A 147 -0.11 -5.55 1.62
C PRO A 147 -0.36 -4.96 3.02
N ASN A 148 -1.06 -3.83 3.06
CA ASN A 148 -1.58 -3.21 4.27
C ASN A 148 -3.07 -2.88 4.01
N PRO A 149 -4.04 -3.48 4.72
CA PRO A 149 -3.93 -4.22 5.98
C PRO A 149 -3.13 -5.54 5.90
N ILE A 150 -2.53 -5.91 7.04
CA ILE A 150 -1.68 -7.09 7.15
C ILE A 150 -2.51 -8.36 7.03
N ASN A 151 -2.00 -9.29 6.23
CA ASN A 151 -2.48 -10.67 6.14
C ASN A 151 -1.31 -11.65 5.95
N GLU A 152 -1.61 -12.94 5.81
CA GLU A 152 -0.60 -14.01 5.66
C GLU A 152 0.35 -13.84 4.46
N SER A 153 -0.08 -13.12 3.42
CA SER A 153 0.74 -12.83 2.25
C SER A 153 1.72 -11.66 2.45
N THR A 154 1.63 -10.95 3.59
CA THR A 154 2.43 -9.75 3.85
C THR A 154 3.92 -10.04 3.86
N LYS A 155 4.65 -9.29 3.04
CA LYS A 155 6.10 -9.30 2.98
C LYS A 155 6.67 -7.92 3.28
N LEU A 156 7.79 -7.92 4.01
CA LEU A 156 8.68 -6.77 4.13
C LEU A 156 9.76 -6.91 3.07
N TRP A 157 9.72 -6.05 2.06
CA TRP A 157 10.78 -5.91 1.07
C TRP A 157 11.71 -4.76 1.48
N LEU A 158 13.02 -4.98 1.36
CA LEU A 158 14.03 -3.94 1.53
C LEU A 158 15.30 -4.32 0.77
N LYS A 159 16.15 -3.33 0.53
CA LYS A 159 17.45 -3.52 -0.12
C LYS A 159 18.56 -3.02 0.80
N THR A 160 19.70 -3.70 0.79
CA THR A 160 20.94 -3.24 1.44
C THR A 160 22.13 -3.34 0.48
N ASN A 161 23.17 -2.56 0.74
CA ASN A 161 24.42 -2.54 0.00
C ASN A 161 25.53 -3.44 0.59
N LYS A 162 25.25 -4.18 1.67
CA LYS A 162 26.17 -5.14 2.30
C LYS A 162 25.39 -6.11 3.19
N GLU A 163 26.07 -7.12 3.74
CA GLU A 163 25.48 -7.94 4.79
C GLU A 163 25.39 -7.14 6.09
N GLU A 164 24.22 -7.09 6.70
CA GLU A 164 23.96 -6.34 7.93
C GLU A 164 22.71 -6.84 8.68
N ASN A 165 22.44 -6.29 9.86
CA ASN A 165 21.32 -6.70 10.69
C ASN A 165 20.22 -5.63 10.71
N LEU A 166 18.99 -6.03 10.41
CA LEU A 166 17.78 -5.24 10.61
C LEU A 166 17.26 -5.44 12.03
N SER A 167 17.15 -4.36 12.79
CA SER A 167 16.36 -4.32 14.02
C SER A 167 14.94 -3.85 13.69
N LEU A 168 13.98 -4.74 13.96
CA LEU A 168 12.56 -4.54 13.74
C LEU A 168 11.84 -4.50 15.09
N LYS A 169 11.13 -3.42 15.37
CA LYS A 169 10.25 -3.28 16.53
C LYS A 169 8.84 -2.98 16.11
N VAL A 170 7.85 -3.60 16.76
CA VAL A 170 6.44 -3.26 16.57
C VAL A 170 5.94 -2.62 17.84
N ASN A 171 5.36 -1.43 17.70
CA ASN A 171 4.84 -0.62 18.79
C ASN A 171 3.34 -0.38 18.61
N THR A 172 2.61 -0.32 19.73
CA THR A 172 1.22 0.15 19.74
C THR A 172 1.14 1.67 19.59
N ILE A 173 -0.06 2.22 19.42
CA ILE A 173 -0.27 3.68 19.36
C ILE A 173 0.14 4.43 20.64
N VAL A 174 0.23 3.74 21.78
CA VAL A 174 0.70 4.29 23.06
C VAL A 174 2.21 4.11 23.27
N GLY A 175 2.93 3.60 22.26
CA GLY A 175 4.38 3.42 22.29
C GLY A 175 4.87 2.15 22.99
N GLN A 176 3.97 1.23 23.35
CA GLN A 176 4.37 -0.05 23.95
C GLN A 176 4.98 -0.96 22.88
N CYS A 177 6.22 -1.40 23.07
CA CYS A 177 6.90 -2.37 22.21
C CYS A 177 6.34 -3.78 22.48
N ILE A 178 5.76 -4.41 21.46
CA ILE A 178 5.12 -5.73 21.53
C ILE A 178 5.89 -6.81 20.74
N LEU A 179 6.76 -6.41 19.83
CA LEU A 179 7.66 -7.31 19.10
C LEU A 179 9.02 -6.62 18.93
N ASN A 180 10.10 -7.37 19.10
CA ASN A 180 11.46 -6.91 18.82
C ASN A 180 12.27 -8.06 18.22
N LYS A 181 12.82 -7.86 17.02
CA LYS A 181 13.58 -8.85 16.27
C LYS A 181 14.84 -8.24 15.68
N ASN A 182 15.90 -9.05 15.63
CA ASN A 182 17.07 -8.78 14.82
C ASN A 182 17.13 -9.82 13.70
N ILE A 183 17.19 -9.38 12.45
CA ILE A 183 17.13 -10.23 11.26
C ILE A 183 18.38 -9.96 10.43
N ALA A 184 19.14 -11.01 10.11
CA ALA A 184 20.28 -10.90 9.19
C ALA A 184 19.78 -10.65 7.77
N LEU A 185 20.39 -9.69 7.09
CA LEU A 185 20.13 -9.34 5.70
C LEU A 185 21.32 -9.73 4.83
N ASN A 186 21.02 -10.20 3.63
CA ASN A 186 22.01 -10.43 2.59
C ASN A 186 22.26 -9.15 1.81
N HIS A 187 23.44 -9.00 1.20
CA HIS A 187 23.69 -7.97 0.20
C HIS A 187 22.63 -8.01 -0.92
N GLY A 188 22.07 -6.85 -1.28
CA GLY A 188 21.05 -6.72 -2.32
C GLY A 188 19.62 -6.74 -1.77
N GLU A 189 18.69 -7.31 -2.53
CA GLU A 189 17.26 -7.34 -2.17
C GLU A 189 16.96 -8.46 -1.17
N ASN A 190 16.14 -8.14 -0.17
CA ASN A 190 15.66 -9.05 0.85
C ASN A 190 14.13 -8.98 0.91
N THR A 191 13.49 -10.15 0.94
CA THR A 191 12.04 -10.26 1.14
C THR A 191 11.78 -11.11 2.36
N LEU A 192 11.26 -10.49 3.41
CA LEU A 192 11.08 -11.10 4.73
C LEU A 192 9.59 -11.34 5.01
N THR A 193 9.29 -12.43 5.69
CA THR A 193 7.96 -12.68 6.26
C THR A 193 8.02 -12.43 7.76
N ILE A 194 6.98 -11.80 8.33
CA ILE A 194 6.88 -11.52 9.77
C ILE A 194 5.58 -12.17 10.29
N PRO A 195 5.58 -13.49 10.54
CA PRO A 195 4.35 -14.22 10.88
C PRO A 195 3.65 -13.70 12.13
N GLU A 196 4.38 -13.15 13.09
CA GLU A 196 3.85 -12.65 14.35
C GLU A 196 2.84 -11.51 14.16
N LEU A 197 2.92 -10.77 13.05
CA LEU A 197 1.96 -9.70 12.78
C LEU A 197 0.54 -10.24 12.58
N ASN A 198 0.38 -11.47 12.08
CA ASN A 198 -0.93 -12.10 11.88
C ASN A 198 -1.61 -12.51 13.20
N ASN A 199 -0.86 -12.55 14.30
CA ASN A 199 -1.35 -12.94 15.63
C ASN A 199 -1.71 -11.73 16.50
N LEU A 200 -1.55 -10.51 15.98
CA LEU A 200 -1.85 -9.30 16.72
C LEU A 200 -3.37 -9.03 16.70
N PRO A 201 -3.93 -8.44 17.77
CA PRO A 201 -5.30 -7.94 17.74
C PRO A 201 -5.49 -6.87 16.66
N SER A 202 -6.68 -6.80 16.08
CA SER A 202 -7.09 -5.76 15.12
C SER A 202 -6.80 -4.36 15.67
N GLY A 203 -6.20 -3.50 14.85
CA GLY A 203 -5.81 -2.16 15.27
C GLY A 203 -4.65 -1.56 14.48
N ILE A 204 -4.25 -0.35 14.90
CA ILE A 204 -3.15 0.39 14.29
C ILE A 204 -1.88 0.16 15.09
N TYR A 205 -0.79 -0.14 14.38
CA TYR A 205 0.54 -0.32 14.96
C TYR A 205 1.59 0.43 14.13
N PHE A 206 2.77 0.62 14.74
CA PHE A 206 3.93 1.21 14.08
C PHE A 206 5.08 0.21 14.09
N ILE A 207 5.62 -0.12 12.91
CA ILE A 207 6.85 -0.90 12.78
C ILE A 207 8.02 0.05 12.65
N SER A 208 8.88 0.10 13.66
CA SER A 208 10.18 0.77 13.61
C SER A 208 11.22 -0.19 13.03
N LEU A 209 11.82 0.20 11.91
CA LEU A 209 12.89 -0.53 11.24
C LEU A 209 14.17 0.26 11.37
N SER A 210 15.26 -0.38 11.76
CA SER A 210 16.56 0.27 11.89
C SER A 210 17.70 -0.62 11.44
N ILE A 211 18.63 -0.03 10.70
CA ILE A 211 19.84 -0.66 10.18
C ILE A 211 20.98 0.33 10.42
N ASN A 212 21.91 -0.02 11.31
CA ASN A 212 22.94 0.89 11.81
C ASN A 212 22.29 2.21 12.34
N GLU A 213 22.68 3.36 11.80
CA GLU A 213 22.11 4.68 12.17
C GLU A 213 20.86 5.07 11.37
N LYS A 214 20.49 4.30 10.34
CA LYS A 214 19.32 4.58 9.50
C LYS A 214 18.07 3.96 10.13
N SER A 215 16.98 4.72 10.21
CA SER A 215 15.71 4.23 10.75
C SER A 215 14.50 4.74 9.97
N THR A 216 13.41 3.98 10.00
CA THR A 216 12.11 4.39 9.47
C THR A 216 10.98 3.80 10.29
N ASN A 217 9.81 4.43 10.24
CA ASN A 217 8.59 3.94 10.89
C ASN A 217 7.50 3.71 9.85
N LEU A 218 6.92 2.52 9.85
CA LEU A 218 5.80 2.15 8.98
C LEU A 218 4.53 2.05 9.82
N LYS A 219 3.49 2.82 9.47
CA LYS A 219 2.15 2.65 10.04
C LYS A 219 1.48 1.46 9.35
N ILE A 220 0.97 0.52 10.15
CA ILE A 220 0.29 -0.68 9.66
C ILE A 220 -1.09 -0.82 10.29
N LEU A 221 -2.00 -1.47 9.58
CA LEU A 221 -3.33 -1.83 10.05
C LEU A 221 -3.42 -3.35 10.11
N ILE A 222 -3.73 -3.88 11.30
CA ILE A 222 -4.15 -5.27 11.48
C ILE A 222 -5.68 -5.27 11.35
N PRO A 223 -6.26 -6.05 10.41
CA PRO A 223 -7.70 -6.09 10.18
C PRO A 223 -8.47 -6.68 11.38
#